data_AF-A0A9P7A151-F1
#
_entry.id   AF-A0A9P7A151-F1
#
_cell.length_a   1.000
_cell.length_b   1.000
_cell.length_c   1.000
_cell.angle_alpha   90.00
_cell.angle_beta   90.00
_cell.angle_gamma   90.00
#
_symmetry.space_group_name_H-M   'P 1'
#
loop_
_entity.id
_entity.type
_entity.pdbx_description
1 polymer ?
#
loop_
_entity_poly.entity_id
_entity_poly.type
_entity_poly.pdbx_seq_one_letter_code
_entity_poly.pdbx_strand_id
1 'polypeptide(L)'
;LPNALAFGLQEVHPDPEPLKDLDDDVPIDMPDTSLEFSLAGVLLSPSREAALLVLSHGWGDYGSRHHMPEDLWIEKLLTHIDNLVNLCVAHVREWISSNVARFQCGQALTSS
;
A
#
# COMPACT_ATOMS: atom_id res chain seq x y z
N LEU A 1 -9.05 19.80 -19.92
CA LEU A 1 -8.48 19.07 -21.08
C LEU A 1 -7.03 18.53 -20.93
N PRO A 2 -6.28 18.66 -19.82
CA PRO A 2 -4.92 18.09 -19.75
C PRO A 2 -4.84 16.58 -19.43
N ASN A 3 -5.84 15.99 -18.75
CA ASN A 3 -5.80 14.56 -18.38
C ASN A 3 -5.87 13.61 -19.60
N ALA A 4 -6.71 13.92 -20.60
CA ALA A 4 -6.94 13.03 -21.74
C ALA A 4 -5.73 12.91 -22.69
N LEU A 5 -4.85 13.91 -22.73
CA LEU A 5 -3.67 13.93 -23.60
C LEU A 5 -2.44 13.28 -22.95
N ALA A 6 -2.40 13.18 -21.62
CA ALA A 6 -1.32 12.51 -20.89
C ALA A 6 -1.57 11.00 -20.71
N PHE A 7 -2.83 10.57 -20.62
CA PHE A 7 -3.19 9.20 -20.21
C PHE A 7 -4.09 8.45 -21.22
N GLY A 8 -4.41 9.03 -22.38
CA GLY A 8 -5.44 8.48 -23.26
C GLY A 8 -6.84 8.57 -22.60
N LEU A 9 -7.86 7.99 -23.24
CA LEU A 9 -9.23 7.91 -22.71
C LEU A 9 -9.30 6.87 -21.57
N GLN A 10 -8.46 7.03 -20.55
CA GLN A 10 -8.32 6.08 -19.44
C GLN A 10 -9.06 6.64 -18.23
N GLU A 11 -9.78 5.76 -17.55
CA GLU A 11 -10.68 6.06 -16.43
C GLU A 11 -10.02 6.99 -15.42
N VAL A 12 -10.79 7.94 -14.87
CA VAL A 12 -10.28 8.95 -13.91
C VAL A 12 -9.74 8.28 -12.64
N HIS A 13 -10.17 7.05 -12.35
CA HIS A 13 -9.69 6.18 -11.29
C HIS A 13 -9.74 4.72 -11.78
N PRO A 14 -8.69 4.21 -12.46
CA PRO A 14 -8.63 2.80 -12.80
C PRO A 14 -8.51 1.97 -11.51
N ASP A 15 -9.17 0.81 -11.47
CA ASP A 15 -9.00 -0.13 -10.36
C ASP A 15 -7.52 -0.53 -10.25
N PRO A 16 -6.94 -0.55 -9.03
CA PRO A 16 -5.53 -0.90 -8.85
C PRO A 16 -5.29 -2.35 -9.27
N GLU A 17 -4.30 -2.56 -10.12
CA GLU A 17 -3.87 -3.91 -10.52
C GLU A 17 -3.25 -4.64 -9.32
N PRO A 18 -3.65 -5.90 -9.02
CA PRO A 18 -3.14 -6.62 -7.86
C PRO A 18 -1.67 -7.00 -8.02
N LEU A 19 -0.98 -7.21 -6.90
CA LEU A 19 0.37 -7.79 -6.89
C LEU A 19 0.28 -9.28 -7.24
N LYS A 20 0.94 -9.70 -8.33
CA LYS A 20 0.86 -11.07 -8.85
C LYS A 20 2.23 -11.72 -8.97
N ASP A 21 2.26 -13.06 -8.93
CA ASP A 21 3.41 -13.79 -9.43
C ASP A 21 3.49 -13.63 -10.96
N LEU A 22 4.67 -13.25 -11.44
CA LEU A 22 4.93 -12.97 -12.84
C LEU A 22 4.97 -14.23 -13.73
N ASP A 23 5.04 -15.43 -13.15
CA ASP A 23 5.09 -16.68 -13.92
C ASP A 23 3.70 -17.23 -14.27
N ASP A 24 2.76 -17.19 -13.33
CA ASP A 24 1.43 -17.79 -13.47
C ASP A 24 0.28 -16.77 -13.48
N ASP A 25 0.60 -15.48 -13.33
CA ASP A 25 -0.35 -14.35 -13.29
C ASP A 25 -1.36 -14.47 -12.12
N VAL A 26 -1.01 -15.21 -11.06
CA VAL A 26 -1.85 -15.40 -9.88
C VAL A 26 -1.57 -14.30 -8.85
N PRO A 27 -2.59 -13.63 -8.29
CA PRO A 27 -2.42 -12.67 -7.19
C PRO A 27 -1.75 -13.30 -5.96
N ILE A 28 -0.85 -12.54 -5.34
CA ILE A 28 -0.25 -12.90 -4.06
C ILE A 28 -1.31 -12.71 -2.97
N ASP A 29 -1.74 -13.81 -2.34
CA ASP A 29 -2.77 -13.78 -1.29
C ASP A 29 -2.16 -13.40 0.06
N MET A 30 -2.16 -12.10 0.38
CA MET A 30 -1.67 -11.55 1.63
C MET A 30 -2.63 -10.48 2.16
N PRO A 31 -2.80 -10.37 3.49
CA PRO A 31 -3.57 -9.27 4.07
C PRO A 31 -2.96 -7.91 3.71
N ASP A 32 -3.80 -7.03 3.18
CA ASP A 32 -3.42 -5.67 2.81
C ASP A 32 -4.54 -4.67 3.14
N THR A 33 -4.24 -3.39 3.00
CA THR A 33 -5.19 -2.29 3.13
C THR A 33 -5.59 -1.77 1.75
N SER A 34 -6.89 -1.50 1.57
CA SER A 34 -7.37 -0.78 0.38
C SER A 34 -7.23 0.75 0.51
N LEU A 35 -6.62 1.24 1.60
CA LEU A 35 -6.45 2.67 1.85
C LEU A 35 -5.19 3.19 1.16
N GLU A 36 -5.31 4.37 0.55
CA GLU A 36 -4.21 5.01 -0.16
C GLU A 36 -3.25 5.75 0.78
N PHE A 37 -1.96 5.69 0.46
CA PHE A 37 -0.91 6.45 1.12
C PHE A 37 -0.43 7.60 0.22
N SER A 38 -0.14 8.76 0.83
CA SER A 38 0.48 9.87 0.09
C SER A 38 1.98 9.62 -0.08
N LEU A 39 2.46 9.65 -1.32
CA LEU A 39 3.87 9.49 -1.64
C LEU A 39 4.43 10.77 -2.27
N ALA A 40 5.46 11.33 -1.65
CA ALA A 40 6.11 12.54 -2.15
C ALA A 40 6.66 12.32 -3.57
N GLY A 41 6.34 13.22 -4.50
CA GLY A 41 6.81 13.17 -5.88
C GLY A 41 5.89 12.45 -6.86
N VAL A 42 4.74 11.91 -6.41
CA VAL A 42 3.72 11.31 -7.29
C VAL A 42 2.63 12.34 -7.60
N LEU A 43 2.51 12.74 -8.88
CA LEU A 43 1.65 13.83 -9.34
C LEU A 43 0.14 13.62 -9.06
N LEU A 44 -0.29 12.36 -8.94
CA LEU A 44 -1.69 11.96 -8.74
C LEU A 44 -1.97 11.42 -7.33
N SER A 45 -0.99 11.48 -6.42
CA SER A 45 -1.21 11.03 -5.05
C SER A 45 -2.12 12.01 -4.30
N PRO A 46 -2.96 11.52 -3.37
CA PRO A 46 -3.69 12.41 -2.47
C PRO A 46 -2.70 13.30 -1.71
N SER A 47 -3.12 14.52 -1.37
CA SER A 47 -2.32 15.35 -0.48
C SER A 47 -2.08 14.61 0.83
N ARG A 48 -0.94 14.86 1.46
CA ARG A 48 -0.57 14.22 2.71
C ARG A 48 -1.68 14.36 3.77
N GLU A 49 -2.25 15.55 3.88
CA GLU A 49 -3.33 15.85 4.82
C GLU A 49 -4.63 15.09 4.48
N ALA A 50 -4.98 14.98 3.19
CA ALA A 50 -6.15 14.21 2.77
C ALA A 50 -5.97 12.72 3.05
N ALA A 51 -4.81 12.15 2.73
CA ALA A 51 -4.48 10.76 3.01
C ALA A 51 -4.51 10.47 4.52
N LEU A 52 -3.90 11.34 5.33
CA LEU A 52 -3.93 11.20 6.80
C LEU A 52 -5.34 11.25 7.37
N LEU A 53 -6.22 12.10 6.83
CA LEU A 53 -7.62 12.13 7.26
C LEU A 53 -8.31 10.79 6.95
N VAL A 54 -8.14 10.25 5.76
CA VAL A 54 -8.72 8.95 5.37
C VAL A 54 -8.20 7.82 6.26
N LEU A 55 -6.88 7.72 6.42
CA LEU A 55 -6.25 6.71 7.28
C LEU A 55 -6.72 6.81 8.73
N SER A 56 -6.90 8.03 9.25
CA SER A 56 -7.37 8.22 10.61
C SER A 56 -8.84 7.84 10.80
N HIS A 57 -9.70 8.14 9.83
CA HIS A 57 -11.13 7.77 9.90
C HIS A 57 -11.37 6.27 9.67
N GLY A 58 -10.42 5.57 9.06
CA GLY A 58 -10.43 4.11 8.96
C GLY A 58 -10.31 3.40 10.32
N TRP A 59 -9.83 4.11 11.36
CA TRP A 59 -9.78 3.59 12.71
C TRP A 59 -11.16 3.63 13.36
N GLY A 60 -11.69 2.46 13.75
CA GLY A 60 -13.03 2.35 14.36
C GLY A 60 -13.24 3.19 15.62
N ASP A 61 -12.17 3.52 16.35
CA ASP A 61 -12.22 4.34 17.57
C ASP A 61 -11.88 5.81 17.32
N TYR A 62 -11.78 6.28 16.08
CA TYR A 62 -11.41 7.68 15.79
C TYR A 62 -12.30 8.70 16.52
N GLY A 63 -13.61 8.46 16.59
CA GLY A 63 -14.58 9.32 17.29
C GLY A 63 -14.49 9.31 18.82
N SER A 64 -13.68 8.43 19.41
CA SER A 64 -13.57 8.27 20.86
C SER A 64 -12.60 9.25 21.52
N ARG A 65 -12.04 10.22 20.77
CA ARG A 65 -11.05 11.19 21.27
C ARG A 65 -11.45 11.89 22.57
N HIS A 66 -12.73 12.20 22.75
CA HIS A 66 -13.23 12.87 23.96
C HIS A 66 -13.46 11.93 25.15
N HIS A 67 -13.37 10.61 24.95
CA HIS A 67 -13.67 9.59 25.94
C HIS A 67 -12.39 8.90 26.49
N MET A 68 -11.20 9.32 26.05
CA MET A 68 -9.94 8.78 26.52
C MET A 68 -8.87 9.86 26.69
N PRO A 69 -7.81 9.62 27.48
CA PRO A 69 -6.66 10.52 27.56
C PRO A 69 -6.05 10.78 26.17
N GLU A 70 -5.67 12.02 25.90
CA GLU A 70 -5.16 12.42 24.58
C GLU A 70 -3.92 11.63 24.16
N ASP A 71 -2.96 11.44 25.07
CA ASP A 71 -1.75 10.68 24.80
C ASP A 71 -2.07 9.22 24.39
N LEU A 72 -3.03 8.61 25.08
CA LEU A 72 -3.48 7.25 24.77
C LEU A 72 -4.21 7.19 23.42
N TRP A 73 -5.00 8.21 23.09
CA TRP A 73 -5.68 8.30 21.79
C TRP A 73 -4.67 8.42 20.66
N ILE A 74 -3.67 9.27 20.82
CA ILE A 74 -2.59 9.47 19.85
C ILE A 74 -1.80 8.18 19.68
N GLU A 75 -1.42 7.51 20.77
CA GLU A 75 -0.69 6.23 20.74
C GLU A 75 -1.45 5.17 19.93
N LYS A 76 -2.76 5.02 20.19
CA LYS A 76 -3.58 4.03 19.48
C LYS A 76 -3.78 4.39 18.01
N LEU A 77 -3.96 5.67 17.68
CA LEU A 77 -4.05 6.11 16.29
C LEU A 77 -2.73 5.82 15.54
N LEU A 78 -1.59 6.13 16.16
CA LEU A 78 -0.28 5.81 15.60
C LEU A 78 -0.12 4.30 15.38
N THR A 79 -0.50 3.49 16.37
CA THR A 79 -0.47 2.02 16.27
C THR A 79 -1.35 1.52 15.13
N HIS A 80 -2.54 2.09 14.95
CA HIS A 80 -3.43 1.74 13.84
C HIS A 80 -2.80 2.05 12.48
N ILE A 81 -2.27 3.27 12.30
CA ILE A 81 -1.64 3.68 11.04
C ILE A 81 -0.38 2.85 10.77
N ASP A 82 0.43 2.58 11.79
CA ASP A 82 1.62 1.72 11.67
C ASP A 82 1.25 0.30 11.22
N ASN A 83 0.19 -0.27 11.78
CA ASN A 83 -0.32 -1.57 11.34
C ASN A 83 -0.73 -1.57 9.86
N LEU A 84 -1.43 -0.52 9.39
CA LEU A 84 -1.80 -0.40 7.97
C LEU A 84 -0.57 -0.36 7.06
N VAL A 85 0.45 0.41 7.44
CA VAL A 85 1.72 0.48 6.69
C VAL A 85 2.42 -0.87 6.68
N ASN A 86 2.48 -1.55 7.83
CA ASN A 86 3.13 -2.84 7.96
C ASN A 86 2.46 -3.93 7.11
N LEU A 87 1.12 -3.91 6.97
CA LEU A 87 0.40 -4.82 6.07
C LEU A 87 0.84 -4.62 4.62
N CYS A 88 0.80 -3.37 4.13
CA CYS A 88 1.22 -3.04 2.77
C CYS A 88 2.69 -3.42 2.51
N VAL A 89 3.59 -3.09 3.45
CA VAL A 89 5.01 -3.46 3.34
C VAL A 89 5.22 -4.97 3.35
N ALA A 90 4.48 -5.72 4.16
CA ALA A 90 4.57 -7.18 4.21
C ALA A 90 4.10 -7.80 2.89
N HIS A 91 2.98 -7.34 2.34
CA HIS A 91 2.47 -7.80 1.04
C HIS A 91 3.46 -7.52 -0.09
N VAL A 92 4.02 -6.31 -0.17
CA VAL A 92 5.04 -5.95 -1.18
C VAL A 92 6.31 -6.79 -1.00
N ARG A 93 6.74 -7.05 0.24
CA ARG A 93 7.92 -7.91 0.50
C ARG A 93 7.69 -9.34 0.04
N GLU A 94 6.50 -9.89 0.29
CA GLU A 94 6.15 -11.23 -0.19
C GLU A 94 6.16 -11.26 -1.72
N TRP A 95 5.55 -10.26 -2.37
CA TRP A 95 5.57 -10.13 -3.82
C TRP A 95 6.99 -10.07 -4.40
N ILE A 96 7.91 -9.29 -3.78
CA ILE A 96 9.32 -9.26 -4.17
C ILE A 96 9.97 -10.63 -3.97
N SER A 97 9.74 -11.27 -2.82
CA SER A 97 10.33 -12.57 -2.47
C SER A 97 9.96 -13.63 -3.51
N SER A 98 8.66 -13.78 -3.82
CA SER A 98 8.15 -14.76 -4.78
C SER A 98 8.71 -14.55 -6.19
N ASN A 99 8.82 -13.29 -6.62
CA ASN A 99 9.33 -12.96 -7.96
C ASN A 99 10.86 -12.98 -8.07
N VAL A 100 11.60 -12.85 -6.97
CA VAL A 100 13.08 -12.84 -6.98
C VAL A 100 13.69 -14.19 -6.64
N ALA A 101 13.00 -15.08 -5.91
CA ALA A 101 13.52 -16.36 -5.41
C ALA A 101 14.20 -17.20 -6.50
N ARG A 102 13.62 -17.25 -7.71
CA ARG A 102 14.14 -18.03 -8.85
C ARG A 102 15.49 -17.54 -9.38
N PHE A 103 15.77 -16.24 -9.29
CA PHE A 103 17.04 -15.67 -9.75
C PHE A 103 18.21 -15.99 -8.82
N GLN A 104 17.93 -16.38 -7.58
CA GLN A 104 18.96 -16.77 -6.60
C GLN A 104 19.45 -18.21 -6.81
N CYS A 105 18.60 -19.11 -7.33
CA CYS A 105 18.97 -20.50 -7.60
C CYS A 105 19.76 -20.70 -8.91
N GLY A 106 19.67 -19.77 -9.88
CA GLY A 106 20.31 -19.90 -11.19
C GLY A 106 21.82 -19.65 -11.24
N GLN A 107 22.41 -19.04 -10.20
CA GLN A 107 23.85 -18.71 -10.15
C GLN A 107 24.74 -19.91 -9.76
N ALA A 108 24.16 -21.07 -9.42
CA ALA A 108 24.92 -22.24 -8.98
C ALA A 108 25.30 -23.23 -10.10
N LEU A 109 24.88 -23.00 -11.35
CA LEU A 109 25.02 -23.99 -12.45
C LEU A 109 26.02 -23.63 -13.54
N THR A 110 26.85 -22.59 -13.38
CA THR A 110 27.94 -22.27 -14.32
C THR A 110 29.30 -22.33 -13.64
N SER A 111 29.66 -23.50 -13.12
CA SER A 111 31.03 -23.80 -12.65
C SER A 111 31.25 -25.31 -12.67
N SER A 112 31.42 -25.91 -13.85
CA SER A 112 32.01 -27.25 -14.04
C SER A 112 32.57 -27.38 -15.45
#